data_AF-A0A958L2L3-F1
#
_entry.id   AF-A0A958L2L3-F1
#
_cell.length_a   1.000
_cell.length_b   1.000
_cell.length_c   1.000
_cell.angle_alpha   90.00
_cell.angle_beta   90.00
_cell.angle_gamma   90.00
#
_symmetry.space_group_name_H-M   'P 1'
#
loop_
_entity.id
_entity.type
_entity.pdbx_description
1 polymer ?
#
loop_
_entity_poly.entity_id
_entity_poly.type
_entity_poly.pdbx_seq_one_letter_code
_entity_poly.pdbx_strand_id
1 'polypeptide(L)'
;MRIFPSVAILWCVLALTPLSAQENTFHQIGIAGKDDSKGRTPDLFVRTIVKEGRVQILADARQRHEDLVDFPIQFDFFINRKLFTSQIRSPELPGPIGVDIGPDIAPVPFNYMIVATTLTPNGRPFTTVLPGAVFASNLARTFDCTVLVGGENGNEYLKNDASSSQLGNDTFSLSFDAKSLTDSDTLTVTGTFTVSGGTEVSGKVTYLSSAQGSVAASKDLSGSASFSESSSEQLQSLTLLSGDDQFQIRCS
;
A
#
# COMPACT_ATOMS: atom_id res chain seq x y z
N MET A 1 17.02 32.09 -61.05
CA MET A 1 17.53 31.18 -60.00
C MET A 1 16.68 31.44 -58.74
N ARG A 2 15.65 30.63 -58.50
CA ARG A 2 14.75 30.78 -57.33
C ARG A 2 14.90 29.53 -56.48
N ILE A 3 15.35 29.73 -55.24
CA ILE A 3 15.61 28.68 -54.25
C ILE A 3 14.31 28.46 -53.47
N PHE A 4 13.77 27.24 -53.50
CA PHE A 4 12.67 26.82 -52.61
C PHE A 4 13.25 26.35 -51.28
N PRO A 5 12.73 26.79 -50.11
CA PRO A 5 13.09 26.18 -48.84
C PRO A 5 12.22 24.93 -48.61
N SER A 6 12.89 23.79 -48.45
CA SER A 6 12.28 22.53 -48.00
C SER A 6 11.82 22.66 -46.55
N VAL A 7 10.53 22.51 -46.30
CA VAL A 7 9.95 22.38 -44.97
C VAL A 7 10.12 20.93 -44.51
N ALA A 8 11.02 20.70 -43.57
CA ALA A 8 11.13 19.42 -42.87
C ALA A 8 10.01 19.33 -41.82
N ILE A 9 9.00 18.50 -42.08
CA ILE A 9 7.96 18.16 -41.11
C ILE A 9 8.58 17.14 -40.15
N LEU A 10 9.00 17.64 -38.98
CA LEU A 10 9.46 16.81 -37.87
C LEU A 10 8.23 16.11 -37.25
N TRP A 11 8.05 14.83 -37.58
CA TRP A 11 7.08 13.97 -36.91
C TRP A 11 7.54 13.74 -35.47
N CYS A 12 6.96 14.51 -34.54
CA CYS A 12 7.10 14.26 -33.11
C CYS A 12 6.24 13.03 -32.77
N VAL A 13 6.87 11.86 -32.72
CA VAL A 13 6.25 10.64 -32.19
C VAL A 13 6.12 10.85 -30.68
N LEU A 14 4.94 11.29 -30.21
CA LEU A 14 4.57 11.20 -28.81
C LEU A 14 4.53 9.71 -28.44
N ALA A 15 5.60 9.25 -27.78
CA ALA A 15 5.58 7.97 -27.09
C ALA A 15 4.61 8.09 -25.91
N LEU A 16 3.36 7.67 -26.12
CA LEU A 16 2.41 7.40 -25.05
C LEU A 16 2.99 6.24 -24.23
N THR A 17 3.68 6.57 -23.13
CA THR A 17 4.03 5.57 -22.13
C THR A 17 2.72 5.02 -21.56
N PRO A 18 2.56 3.69 -21.46
CA PRO A 18 1.36 3.12 -20.89
C PRO A 18 1.22 3.58 -19.43
N LEU A 19 0.06 4.17 -19.11
CA LEU A 19 -0.34 4.50 -17.75
C LEU A 19 -0.20 3.24 -16.86
N SER A 20 0.71 3.29 -15.89
CA SER A 20 0.96 2.18 -14.97
C SER A 20 -0.19 2.09 -13.95
N ALA A 21 -0.91 0.98 -13.97
CA ALA A 21 -1.96 0.69 -13.00
C ALA A 21 -1.35 0.36 -11.62
N GLN A 22 -1.97 0.81 -10.53
CA GLN A 22 -1.56 0.39 -9.18
C GLN A 22 -2.08 -1.03 -8.92
N GLU A 23 -1.22 -1.97 -8.59
CA GLU A 23 -1.58 -3.35 -8.24
C GLU A 23 -1.17 -3.66 -6.80
N ASN A 24 -2.15 -4.00 -5.95
CA ASN A 24 -1.89 -4.51 -4.60
C ASN A 24 -2.41 -5.94 -4.49
N THR A 25 -1.68 -6.82 -3.83
CA THR A 25 -2.12 -8.20 -3.56
C THR A 25 -2.15 -8.44 -2.05
N PHE A 26 -3.27 -8.99 -1.58
CA PHE A 26 -3.54 -9.31 -0.19
C PHE A 26 -3.82 -10.80 -0.05
N HIS A 27 -3.47 -11.36 1.09
CA HIS A 27 -3.59 -12.78 1.39
C HIS A 27 -4.13 -12.96 2.81
N GLN A 28 -5.14 -13.80 2.97
CA GLN A 28 -5.78 -14.03 4.26
C GLN A 28 -6.31 -15.46 4.37
N ILE A 29 -6.19 -16.02 5.55
CA ILE A 29 -6.81 -17.29 5.93
C ILE A 29 -7.73 -17.05 7.13
N GLY A 30 -8.94 -17.61 7.07
CA GLY A 30 -9.93 -17.53 8.15
C GLY A 30 -10.44 -16.11 8.41
N ILE A 31 -10.87 -15.86 9.64
CA ILE A 31 -11.47 -14.58 10.03
C ILE A 31 -10.50 -13.84 10.96
N ALA A 32 -10.05 -12.66 10.54
CA ALA A 32 -9.09 -11.84 11.30
C ALA A 32 -7.82 -12.62 11.70
N GLY A 33 -7.25 -13.39 10.75
CA GLY A 33 -6.04 -14.19 10.96
C GLY A 33 -6.26 -15.50 11.72
N LYS A 34 -7.48 -15.77 12.20
CA LYS A 34 -7.78 -17.01 12.92
C LYS A 34 -8.25 -18.08 11.95
N ASP A 35 -7.35 -19.00 11.66
CA ASP A 35 -7.62 -20.22 10.91
C ASP A 35 -8.40 -21.23 11.78
N ASP A 36 -9.18 -22.07 11.13
CA ASP A 36 -9.73 -23.25 11.78
C ASP A 36 -8.60 -24.25 12.00
N SER A 37 -8.56 -24.93 13.16
CA SER A 37 -7.46 -25.84 13.51
C SER A 37 -7.33 -27.04 12.57
N LYS A 38 -8.38 -27.32 11.79
CA LYS A 38 -8.38 -28.36 10.76
C LYS A 38 -8.05 -27.80 9.37
N GLY A 39 -7.78 -26.51 9.19
CA GLY A 39 -7.46 -25.90 7.90
C GLY A 39 -8.60 -25.95 6.89
N ARG A 40 -9.85 -25.98 7.36
CA ARG A 40 -11.04 -26.11 6.50
C ARG A 40 -11.47 -24.79 5.86
N THR A 41 -10.99 -23.65 6.35
CA THR A 41 -11.28 -22.35 5.72
C THR A 41 -10.49 -22.17 4.43
N PRO A 42 -11.09 -21.58 3.39
CA PRO A 42 -10.43 -21.36 2.12
C PRO A 42 -9.30 -20.33 2.28
N ASP A 43 -8.24 -20.50 1.52
CA ASP A 43 -7.11 -19.58 1.45
C ASP A 43 -7.39 -18.48 0.43
N LEU A 44 -7.62 -17.23 0.87
CA LEU A 44 -8.13 -16.13 0.04
C LEU A 44 -7.01 -15.18 -0.39
N PHE A 45 -6.88 -14.97 -1.70
CA PHE A 45 -6.00 -14.02 -2.36
C PHE A 45 -6.83 -12.95 -3.05
N VAL A 46 -6.51 -11.68 -2.81
CA VAL A 46 -7.23 -10.55 -3.38
C VAL A 46 -6.25 -9.61 -4.03
N ARG A 47 -6.47 -9.31 -5.30
CA ARG A 47 -5.71 -8.34 -6.06
C ARG A 47 -6.59 -7.14 -6.41
N THR A 48 -6.11 -5.94 -6.14
CA THR A 48 -6.77 -4.69 -6.54
C THR A 48 -5.94 -3.98 -7.59
N ILE A 49 -6.56 -3.59 -8.70
CA ILE A 49 -5.94 -2.88 -9.81
C ILE A 49 -6.66 -1.53 -9.98
N VAL A 50 -5.96 -0.42 -9.77
CA VAL A 50 -6.51 0.93 -9.93
C VAL A 50 -6.07 1.50 -11.28
N LYS A 51 -7.04 1.87 -12.13
CA LYS A 51 -6.79 2.47 -13.44
C LYS A 51 -7.87 3.51 -13.78
N GLU A 52 -7.45 4.75 -14.07
CA GLU A 52 -8.33 5.81 -14.62
C GLU A 52 -9.63 6.02 -13.80
N GLY A 53 -9.52 6.05 -12.47
CA GLY A 53 -10.67 6.21 -11.57
C GLY A 53 -11.60 5.00 -11.46
N ARG A 54 -11.25 3.89 -12.11
CA ARG A 54 -11.89 2.58 -11.95
C ARG A 54 -10.99 1.67 -11.14
N VAL A 55 -11.60 0.82 -10.34
CA VAL A 55 -10.90 -0.17 -9.52
C VAL A 55 -11.40 -1.55 -9.87
N GLN A 56 -10.51 -2.41 -10.35
CA GLN A 56 -10.80 -3.82 -10.50
C GLN A 56 -10.37 -4.56 -9.24
N ILE A 57 -11.27 -5.34 -8.66
CA ILE A 57 -11.00 -6.19 -7.49
C ILE A 57 -11.15 -7.63 -7.94
N LEU A 58 -10.05 -8.38 -7.90
CA LEU A 58 -9.96 -9.78 -8.31
C LEU A 58 -9.75 -10.64 -7.05
N ALA A 59 -10.63 -11.61 -6.80
CA ALA A 59 -10.51 -12.56 -5.71
C ALA A 59 -10.31 -13.98 -6.24
N ASP A 60 -9.32 -14.67 -5.70
CA ASP A 60 -9.09 -16.10 -5.88
C ASP A 60 -9.07 -16.75 -4.49
N ALA A 61 -9.58 -17.97 -4.36
CA ALA A 61 -9.45 -18.72 -3.13
C ALA A 61 -9.05 -20.17 -3.40
N ARG A 62 -8.36 -20.82 -2.48
CA ARG A 62 -7.98 -22.24 -2.63
C ARG A 62 -8.36 -23.02 -1.40
N GLN A 63 -8.98 -24.16 -1.59
CA GLN A 63 -9.29 -25.05 -0.49
C GLN A 63 -8.05 -25.90 -0.17
N ARG A 64 -7.62 -25.89 1.10
CA ARG A 64 -6.45 -26.67 1.57
C ARG A 64 -6.82 -28.06 2.06
N HIS A 65 -8.01 -28.20 2.63
CA HIS A 65 -8.48 -29.47 3.15
C HIS A 65 -9.00 -30.36 2.02
N GLU A 66 -8.45 -31.58 1.90
CA GLU A 66 -8.73 -32.54 0.82
C GLU A 66 -10.23 -32.82 0.65
N ASP A 67 -10.96 -33.11 1.73
CA ASP A 67 -12.40 -33.39 1.66
C ASP A 67 -13.28 -32.22 1.16
N LEU A 68 -12.70 -31.03 1.03
CA LEU A 68 -13.44 -29.82 0.68
C LEU A 68 -13.08 -29.28 -0.72
N VAL A 69 -12.05 -29.82 -1.38
CA VAL A 69 -11.53 -29.26 -2.64
C VAL A 69 -12.54 -29.29 -3.79
N ASP A 70 -13.47 -30.24 -3.74
CA ASP A 70 -14.51 -30.44 -4.74
C ASP A 70 -15.77 -29.57 -4.48
N PHE A 71 -15.78 -28.79 -3.40
CA PHE A 71 -16.92 -27.90 -3.12
C PHE A 71 -16.71 -26.51 -3.71
N PRO A 72 -17.78 -25.91 -4.28
CA PRO A 72 -17.70 -24.56 -4.80
C PRO A 72 -17.48 -23.54 -3.68
N ILE A 73 -16.84 -22.44 -4.03
CA ILE A 73 -16.60 -21.31 -3.12
C ILE A 73 -17.48 -20.15 -3.58
N GLN A 74 -18.31 -19.64 -2.66
CA GLN A 74 -19.03 -18.40 -2.83
C GLN A 74 -18.15 -17.23 -2.38
N PHE A 75 -18.19 -16.15 -3.14
CA PHE A 75 -17.51 -14.90 -2.86
C PHE A 75 -18.54 -13.78 -2.80
N ASP A 76 -18.64 -13.14 -1.65
CA ASP A 76 -19.44 -11.94 -1.47
C ASP A 76 -18.53 -10.72 -1.43
N PHE A 77 -18.78 -9.78 -2.33
CA PHE A 77 -18.04 -8.52 -2.43
C PHE A 77 -18.87 -7.43 -1.75
N PHE A 78 -18.32 -6.82 -0.71
CA PHE A 78 -18.90 -5.67 -0.05
C PHE A 78 -18.08 -4.43 -0.35
N ILE A 79 -18.73 -3.35 -0.76
CA ILE A 79 -18.11 -2.04 -0.99
C ILE A 79 -18.75 -1.05 -0.01
N ASN A 80 -17.93 -0.36 0.79
CA ASN A 80 -18.38 0.53 1.85
C ASN A 80 -19.46 -0.11 2.75
N ARG A 81 -19.22 -1.37 3.14
CA ARG A 81 -20.11 -2.21 3.99
C ARG A 81 -21.47 -2.57 3.38
N LYS A 82 -21.68 -2.33 2.08
CA LYS A 82 -22.88 -2.77 1.35
C LYS A 82 -22.53 -3.94 0.44
N LEU A 83 -23.35 -4.99 0.45
CA LEU A 83 -23.20 -6.09 -0.49
C LEU A 83 -23.35 -5.53 -1.91
N PHE A 84 -22.31 -5.68 -2.71
CA PHE A 84 -22.28 -5.25 -4.10
C PHE A 84 -22.69 -6.39 -5.02
N THR A 85 -22.06 -7.56 -4.85
CA THR A 85 -22.42 -8.77 -5.61
C THR A 85 -21.98 -10.04 -4.89
N SER A 86 -22.62 -11.15 -5.25
CA SER A 86 -22.29 -12.49 -4.80
C SER A 86 -22.02 -13.36 -6.03
N GLN A 87 -20.89 -14.06 -6.04
CA GLN A 87 -20.48 -14.91 -7.16
C GLN A 87 -20.06 -16.28 -6.63
N ILE A 88 -20.40 -17.35 -7.35
CA ILE A 88 -19.98 -18.70 -7.00
C ILE A 88 -18.97 -19.16 -8.04
N ARG A 89 -17.86 -19.73 -7.57
CA ARG A 89 -16.86 -20.35 -8.42
C ARG A 89 -16.81 -21.85 -8.18
N SER A 90 -17.03 -22.59 -9.26
CA SER A 90 -16.91 -24.05 -9.28
C SER A 90 -15.44 -24.47 -9.31
N PRO A 91 -15.06 -25.62 -8.72
CA PRO A 91 -13.70 -26.15 -8.80
C PRO A 91 -13.21 -26.40 -10.24
N GLU A 92 -14.12 -26.70 -11.17
CA GLU A 92 -13.83 -26.99 -12.58
C GLU A 92 -13.50 -25.74 -13.40
N LEU A 93 -13.81 -24.55 -12.89
CA LEU A 93 -13.52 -23.26 -13.52
C LEU A 93 -12.55 -22.46 -12.64
N PRO A 94 -11.27 -22.87 -12.58
CA PRO A 94 -10.29 -22.22 -11.74
C PRO A 94 -9.96 -20.82 -12.27
N GLY A 95 -9.57 -19.95 -11.35
CA GLY A 95 -9.14 -18.59 -11.65
C GLY A 95 -9.77 -17.56 -10.73
N PRO A 96 -9.25 -16.32 -10.78
CA PRO A 96 -9.83 -15.22 -10.04
C PRO A 96 -11.18 -14.84 -10.64
N ILE A 97 -12.14 -14.57 -9.77
CA ILE A 97 -13.36 -13.85 -10.12
C ILE A 97 -13.19 -12.38 -9.73
N GLY A 98 -13.97 -11.48 -10.31
CA GLY A 98 -13.76 -10.07 -10.01
C GLY A 98 -14.95 -9.17 -10.24
N VAL A 99 -14.76 -7.93 -9.81
CA VAL A 99 -15.70 -6.83 -9.97
C VAL A 99 -14.95 -5.58 -10.40
N ASP A 100 -15.57 -4.80 -11.28
CA ASP A 100 -15.09 -3.48 -11.64
C ASP A 100 -15.94 -2.43 -10.90
N ILE A 101 -15.27 -1.60 -10.11
CA ILE A 101 -15.87 -0.53 -9.32
C ILE A 101 -15.60 0.79 -10.03
N GLY A 102 -16.65 1.36 -10.60
CA GLY A 102 -16.63 2.70 -11.18
C GLY A 102 -16.79 3.79 -10.11
N PRO A 103 -16.47 5.05 -10.46
CA PRO A 103 -16.61 6.18 -9.54
C PRO A 103 -18.08 6.46 -9.16
N ASP A 104 -19.03 6.01 -9.97
CA ASP A 104 -20.47 6.05 -9.72
C ASP A 104 -20.92 5.06 -8.63
N ILE A 105 -20.18 3.97 -8.45
CA ILE A 105 -20.43 2.97 -7.41
C ILE A 105 -19.76 3.39 -6.10
N ALA A 106 -18.45 3.68 -6.16
CA ALA A 106 -17.69 4.17 -5.03
C ALA A 106 -16.49 5.00 -5.52
N PRO A 107 -16.47 6.33 -5.25
CA PRO A 107 -15.28 7.13 -5.51
C PRO A 107 -14.14 6.69 -4.59
N VAL A 108 -12.91 6.72 -5.10
CA VAL A 108 -11.70 6.49 -4.31
C VAL A 108 -11.47 7.70 -3.40
N PRO A 109 -11.13 7.52 -2.11
CA PRO A 109 -10.89 6.26 -1.42
C PRO A 109 -12.16 5.53 -0.98
N PHE A 110 -12.13 4.20 -0.97
CA PHE A 110 -13.21 3.38 -0.42
C PHE A 110 -12.70 2.11 0.26
N ASN A 111 -13.53 1.56 1.15
CA ASN A 111 -13.24 0.29 1.80
C ASN A 111 -13.99 -0.84 1.09
N TYR A 112 -13.40 -2.02 1.08
CA TYR A 112 -14.05 -3.23 0.62
C TYR A 112 -13.87 -4.37 1.62
N MET A 113 -14.72 -5.39 1.51
CA MET A 113 -14.57 -6.64 2.23
C MET A 113 -14.98 -7.77 1.29
N ILE A 114 -14.16 -8.83 1.27
CA ILE A 114 -14.43 -10.03 0.48
C ILE A 114 -14.58 -11.19 1.43
N VAL A 115 -15.70 -11.89 1.29
CA VAL A 115 -16.04 -13.06 2.10
C VAL A 115 -16.03 -14.27 1.19
N ALA A 116 -15.06 -15.17 1.37
CA ALA A 116 -14.99 -16.44 0.65
C ALA A 116 -15.54 -17.56 1.55
N THR A 117 -16.58 -18.26 1.11
CA THR A 117 -17.24 -19.32 1.86
C THR A 117 -17.32 -20.61 1.05
N THR A 118 -16.76 -21.70 1.58
CA THR A 118 -16.90 -23.02 0.99
C THR A 118 -18.31 -23.56 1.22
N LEU A 119 -19.01 -23.91 0.13
CA LEU A 119 -20.40 -24.36 0.17
C LEU A 119 -20.47 -25.88 0.34
N THR A 120 -20.68 -26.34 1.58
CA THR A 120 -20.76 -27.78 1.89
C THR A 120 -22.20 -28.31 1.89
N PRO A 121 -22.43 -29.59 1.55
CA PRO A 121 -23.78 -30.19 1.53
C PRO A 121 -24.48 -30.17 2.89
N ASN A 122 -23.70 -30.21 3.99
CA ASN A 122 -24.21 -30.20 5.35
C ASN A 122 -24.54 -28.78 5.85
N GLY A 123 -24.44 -27.76 5.00
CA GLY A 123 -24.72 -26.37 5.33
C GLY A 123 -23.76 -25.75 6.34
N ARG A 124 -22.61 -26.39 6.63
CA ARG A 124 -21.59 -25.83 7.52
C ARG A 124 -20.70 -24.88 6.70
N PRO A 125 -20.69 -23.57 6.99
CA PRO A 125 -19.85 -22.63 6.27
C PRO A 125 -18.41 -22.71 6.79
N PHE A 126 -17.46 -22.72 5.87
CA PHE A 126 -16.06 -22.46 6.16
C PHE A 126 -15.69 -21.17 5.46
N THR A 127 -15.43 -20.12 6.24
CA THR A 127 -15.39 -18.76 5.73
C THR A 127 -14.05 -18.09 6.03
N THR A 128 -13.56 -17.37 5.03
CA THR A 128 -12.43 -16.46 5.14
C THR A 128 -12.91 -15.05 4.80
N VAL A 129 -12.50 -14.07 5.60
CA VAL A 129 -12.90 -12.67 5.44
C VAL A 129 -11.66 -11.82 5.29
N LEU A 130 -11.55 -11.10 4.17
CA LEU A 130 -10.48 -10.16 3.89
C LEU A 130 -11.03 -8.74 3.79
N PRO A 131 -10.81 -7.88 4.80
CA PRO A 131 -11.06 -6.44 4.67
C PRO A 131 -9.90 -5.80 3.89
N GLY A 132 -10.22 -4.79 3.08
CA GLY A 132 -9.21 -3.99 2.38
C GLY A 132 -9.71 -2.58 2.10
N ALA A 133 -8.81 -1.76 1.59
CA ALA A 133 -9.09 -0.38 1.22
C ALA A 133 -8.36 -0.03 -0.08
N VAL A 134 -8.93 0.93 -0.80
CA VAL A 134 -8.35 1.50 -2.00
C VAL A 134 -8.21 2.99 -1.78
N PHE A 135 -7.02 3.51 -2.03
CA PHE A 135 -6.64 4.90 -1.81
C PHE A 135 -6.31 5.58 -3.15
N ALA A 136 -6.40 6.91 -3.17
CA ALA A 136 -6.15 7.68 -4.39
C ALA A 136 -4.66 7.71 -4.74
N SER A 137 -3.81 7.77 -3.72
CA SER A 137 -2.35 7.73 -3.82
C SER A 137 -1.82 6.47 -3.12
N ASN A 138 -0.63 6.02 -3.54
CA ASN A 138 0.07 4.95 -2.85
C ASN A 138 1.17 5.52 -1.95
N LEU A 139 0.88 5.57 -0.66
CA LEU A 139 1.83 6.03 0.36
C LEU A 139 2.62 4.88 1.00
N ALA A 140 2.35 3.64 0.62
CA ALA A 140 3.08 2.47 1.11
C ALA A 140 4.24 2.13 0.17
N ARG A 141 5.46 2.30 0.67
CA ARG A 141 6.69 2.06 -0.09
C ARG A 141 7.91 1.82 0.78
N THR A 142 8.88 1.11 0.22
CA THR A 142 10.22 0.90 0.75
C THR A 142 11.21 1.94 0.19
N PHE A 143 12.05 2.50 1.06
CA PHE A 143 13.08 3.50 0.75
C PHE A 143 14.37 3.20 1.54
N ASP A 144 15.48 3.77 1.09
CA ASP A 144 16.65 3.94 1.94
C ASP A 144 16.52 5.26 2.69
N CYS A 145 16.56 5.21 4.02
CA CYS A 145 16.35 6.34 4.90
C CYS A 145 17.61 6.69 5.69
N THR A 146 17.98 7.96 5.65
CA THR A 146 18.97 8.60 6.51
C THR A 146 18.27 9.46 7.55
N VAL A 147 18.69 9.36 8.80
CA VAL A 147 18.21 10.17 9.92
C VAL A 147 19.38 10.92 10.55
N LEU A 148 19.26 12.25 10.67
CA LEU A 148 20.24 13.10 11.33
C LEU A 148 19.67 13.54 12.69
N VAL A 149 20.45 13.35 13.76
CA VAL A 149 20.09 13.75 15.13
C VAL A 149 21.17 14.66 15.70
N GLY A 150 20.82 15.92 16.01
CA GLY A 150 21.74 16.96 16.47
C GLY A 150 22.12 18.01 15.41
N GLY A 151 21.40 18.06 14.28
CA GLY A 151 21.65 19.02 13.19
C GLY A 151 22.85 18.66 12.31
N GLU A 152 23.50 19.67 11.71
CA GLU A 152 24.58 19.49 10.71
C GLU A 152 25.81 18.73 11.23
N ASN A 153 26.07 18.80 12.53
CA ASN A 153 27.17 18.07 13.19
C ASN A 153 26.63 16.90 14.05
N GLY A 154 25.39 16.52 13.82
CA GLY A 154 24.70 15.46 14.53
C GLY A 154 25.15 14.07 14.09
N ASN A 155 24.69 13.06 14.82
CA ASN A 155 24.90 11.67 14.45
C ASN A 155 23.99 11.30 13.28
N GLU A 156 24.56 10.61 12.30
CA GLU A 156 23.85 10.10 11.13
C GLU A 156 23.54 8.62 11.31
N TYR A 157 22.27 8.27 11.10
CA TYR A 157 21.77 6.92 11.19
C TYR A 157 21.19 6.49 9.85
N LEU A 158 21.55 5.29 9.41
CA LEU A 158 21.09 4.73 8.14
C LEU A 158 20.20 3.51 8.37
N LYS A 159 19.10 3.46 7.62
CA LYS A 159 18.28 2.28 7.44
C LYS A 159 18.04 2.07 5.95
N ASN A 160 18.56 0.96 5.44
CA ASN A 160 18.16 0.48 4.12
C ASN A 160 16.83 -0.26 4.22
N ASP A 161 16.04 -0.18 3.16
CA ASP A 161 14.73 -0.84 3.06
C ASP A 161 13.74 -0.48 4.20
N ALA A 162 13.72 0.79 4.63
CA ALA A 162 12.68 1.29 5.52
C ALA A 162 11.34 1.33 4.79
N SER A 163 10.30 0.74 5.37
CA SER A 163 8.96 0.73 4.77
C SER A 163 8.03 1.73 5.44
N SER A 164 7.23 2.38 4.60
CA SER A 164 6.06 3.15 4.99
C SER A 164 4.81 2.29 4.87
N SER A 165 3.86 2.50 5.78
CA SER A 165 2.55 1.84 5.76
C SER A 165 1.47 2.88 5.57
N GLN A 166 0.60 2.66 4.60
CA GLN A 166 -0.53 3.55 4.36
C GLN A 166 -1.61 3.36 5.44
N LEU A 167 -2.01 4.45 6.07
CA LEU A 167 -3.04 4.48 7.12
C LEU A 167 -4.35 5.12 6.64
N GLY A 168 -4.27 5.97 5.61
CA GLY A 168 -5.39 6.67 5.02
C GLY A 168 -5.04 7.19 3.62
N ASN A 169 -5.96 7.95 3.03
CA ASN A 169 -5.76 8.53 1.70
C ASN A 169 -4.50 9.39 1.65
N ASP A 170 -4.35 10.24 2.65
CA ASP A 170 -3.26 11.20 2.74
C ASP A 170 -2.42 10.98 3.99
N THR A 171 -2.50 9.80 4.62
CA THR A 171 -1.84 9.52 5.90
C THR A 171 -1.06 8.22 5.84
N PHE A 172 0.16 8.22 6.36
CA PHE A 172 1.02 7.05 6.42
C PHE A 172 1.83 7.04 7.73
N SER A 173 2.40 5.88 8.05
CA SER A 173 3.36 5.71 9.15
C SER A 173 4.71 5.24 8.65
N LEU A 174 5.77 5.64 9.34
CA LEU A 174 7.12 5.08 9.22
C LEU A 174 7.51 4.45 10.56
N SER A 175 8.04 3.23 10.52
CA SER A 175 8.60 2.59 11.71
C SER A 175 9.82 1.76 11.33
N PHE A 176 10.99 2.10 11.87
CA PHE A 176 12.23 1.40 11.56
C PHE A 176 13.32 1.60 12.61
N ASP A 177 14.29 0.69 12.64
CA ASP A 177 15.51 0.80 13.42
C ASP A 177 16.69 1.09 12.50
N ALA A 178 17.32 2.26 12.66
CA ALA A 178 18.50 2.68 11.93
C ALA A 178 19.77 2.47 12.78
N LYS A 179 20.92 2.33 12.10
CA LYS A 179 22.23 2.18 12.75
C LYS A 179 23.09 3.41 12.50
N SER A 180 23.83 3.85 13.51
CA SER A 180 24.81 4.91 13.36
C SER A 180 25.87 4.53 12.31
N LEU A 181 26.30 5.50 11.51
CA LEU A 181 27.38 5.32 10.54
C LEU A 181 28.76 5.35 11.19
N THR A 182 28.90 5.98 12.35
CA THR A 182 30.18 6.22 13.03
C THR A 182 30.38 5.34 14.25
N ASP A 183 29.29 4.92 14.90
CA ASP A 183 29.32 4.27 16.20
C ASP A 183 28.43 3.02 16.22
N SER A 184 28.46 2.28 17.33
CA SER A 184 27.59 1.10 17.53
C SER A 184 26.15 1.44 17.92
N ASP A 185 25.76 2.72 17.87
CA ASP A 185 24.46 3.18 18.32
C ASP A 185 23.33 2.85 17.35
N THR A 186 22.14 2.66 17.91
CA THR A 186 20.90 2.39 17.17
C THR A 186 19.87 3.47 17.45
N LEU A 187 19.07 3.79 16.44
CA LEU A 187 17.95 4.72 16.51
C LEU A 187 16.66 4.02 16.07
N THR A 188 15.73 3.83 17.00
CA THR A 188 14.36 3.44 16.64
C THR A 188 13.57 4.69 16.31
N VAL A 189 12.89 4.70 15.16
CA VAL A 189 12.05 5.80 14.68
C VAL A 189 10.65 5.27 14.45
N THR A 190 9.65 5.96 15.00
CA THR A 190 8.23 5.67 14.77
C THR A 190 7.48 6.98 14.59
N GLY A 191 6.83 7.18 13.44
CA GLY A 191 6.10 8.41 13.15
C GLY A 191 4.84 8.18 12.34
N THR A 192 3.92 9.15 12.44
CA THR A 192 2.72 9.24 11.60
C THR A 192 2.71 10.59 10.92
N PHE A 193 2.45 10.58 9.63
CA PHE A 193 2.58 11.73 8.74
C PHE A 193 1.35 11.86 7.85
N THR A 194 0.99 13.10 7.54
CA THR A 194 -0.08 13.48 6.63
C THR A 194 0.50 14.26 5.46
N VAL A 195 0.05 13.95 4.24
CA VAL A 195 0.37 14.66 3.01
C VAL A 195 -0.72 15.70 2.74
N SER A 196 -0.36 16.96 2.53
CA SER A 196 -1.26 18.04 2.14
C SER A 196 -0.81 18.66 0.82
N GLY A 197 -1.77 19.12 0.02
CA GLY A 197 -1.47 19.78 -1.26
C GLY A 197 -0.72 18.89 -2.27
N GLY A 198 -0.74 17.57 -2.10
CA GLY A 198 -0.07 16.59 -2.95
C GLY A 198 1.43 16.43 -2.72
N THR A 199 2.09 17.33 -1.98
CA THR A 199 3.55 17.23 -1.76
C THR A 199 4.02 17.65 -0.37
N GLU A 200 3.26 18.44 0.37
CA GLU A 200 3.67 18.88 1.71
C GLU A 200 3.43 17.75 2.70
N VAL A 201 4.36 17.52 3.63
CA VAL A 201 4.22 16.47 4.65
C VAL A 201 4.38 17.07 6.02
N SER A 202 3.49 16.71 6.94
CA SER A 202 3.58 17.09 8.35
C SER A 202 3.21 15.93 9.25
N GLY A 203 3.79 15.87 10.45
CA GLY A 203 3.48 14.81 11.37
C GLY A 203 4.33 14.84 12.62
N LYS A 204 4.21 13.77 13.39
CA LYS A 204 4.92 13.61 14.65
C LYS A 204 5.73 12.33 14.64
N VAL A 205 6.98 12.43 15.06
CA VAL A 205 7.87 11.30 15.24
C VAL A 205 8.17 11.11 16.71
N THR A 206 8.32 9.86 17.11
CA THR A 206 8.95 9.45 18.36
C THR A 206 10.21 8.68 17.98
N TYR A 207 11.34 9.00 18.60
CA TYR A 207 12.59 8.30 18.37
C TYR A 207 13.27 7.93 19.68
N LEU A 208 14.06 6.87 19.61
CA LEU A 208 14.77 6.28 20.74
C LEU A 208 16.21 6.02 20.33
N SER A 209 17.17 6.71 20.95
CA SER A 209 18.60 6.51 20.69
C SER A 209 19.27 5.74 21.82
N SER A 210 20.05 4.70 21.49
CA SER A 210 20.89 4.00 22.47
C SER A 210 21.96 4.91 23.08
N ALA A 211 22.44 5.89 22.31
CA ALA A 211 23.44 6.87 22.73
C ALA A 211 22.96 7.72 23.92
N GLN A 212 21.65 7.94 24.00
CA GLN A 212 20.99 8.80 25.00
C GLN A 212 20.35 7.97 26.12
N GLY A 213 20.82 6.73 26.34
CA GLY A 213 20.29 5.84 27.37
C GLY A 213 18.87 5.36 27.09
N SER A 214 18.46 5.29 25.82
CA SER A 214 17.12 4.86 25.41
C SER A 214 16.01 5.68 26.08
N VAL A 215 16.15 7.00 26.09
CA VAL A 215 15.05 7.92 26.41
C VAL A 215 14.28 8.26 25.14
N ALA A 216 12.98 7.97 25.11
CA ALA A 216 12.14 8.31 23.98
C ALA A 216 11.93 9.83 23.91
N ALA A 217 12.26 10.42 22.78
CA ALA A 217 12.00 11.81 22.47
C ALA A 217 10.97 11.92 21.36
N SER A 218 10.22 13.02 21.32
CA SER A 218 9.23 13.26 20.28
C SER A 218 9.38 14.64 19.68
N LYS A 219 9.20 14.72 18.35
CA LYS A 219 9.34 15.94 17.56
C LYS A 219 8.22 16.02 16.53
N ASP A 220 7.71 17.22 16.34
CA ASP A 220 6.89 17.53 15.18
C ASP A 220 7.82 17.80 14.00
N LEU A 221 7.53 17.17 12.86
CA LEU A 221 8.30 17.31 11.64
C LEU A 221 7.40 17.86 10.53
N SER A 222 8.01 18.66 9.66
CA SER A 222 7.41 19.14 8.41
C SER A 222 8.41 19.01 7.27
N GLY A 223 7.91 18.91 6.04
CA GLY A 223 8.74 18.91 4.86
C GLY A 223 7.95 18.54 3.62
N SER A 224 8.55 17.74 2.73
CA SER A 224 7.99 17.45 1.42
C SER A 224 8.18 16.00 1.01
N ALA A 225 7.22 15.52 0.23
CA ALA A 225 7.24 14.27 -0.49
C ALA A 225 7.31 14.53 -2.01
N SER A 226 7.95 13.63 -2.73
CA SER A 226 7.83 13.55 -4.19
C SER A 226 7.05 12.30 -4.57
N PHE A 227 6.38 12.34 -5.71
CA PHE A 227 5.55 11.26 -6.22
C PHE A 227 5.96 10.92 -7.66
N SER A 228 5.72 9.69 -8.09
CA SER A 228 5.89 9.33 -9.49
C SER A 228 4.87 10.06 -10.36
N GLU A 229 5.29 10.49 -11.54
CA GLU A 229 4.40 11.03 -12.59
C GLU A 229 3.50 9.95 -13.24
N SER A 230 3.39 8.76 -12.64
CA SER A 230 2.49 7.70 -13.08
C SER A 230 1.06 7.95 -12.61
N SER A 231 0.08 7.31 -13.24
CA SER A 231 -1.35 7.36 -12.86
C SER A 231 -1.68 6.91 -11.44
N SER A 232 -0.68 6.43 -10.70
CA SER A 232 -0.82 5.81 -9.39
C SER A 232 -0.18 6.61 -8.26
N GLU A 233 0.26 7.86 -8.52
CA GLU A 233 0.87 8.80 -7.55
C GLU A 233 1.56 8.07 -6.40
N GLN A 234 2.65 7.35 -6.73
CA GLN A 234 3.37 6.56 -5.75
C GLN A 234 4.38 7.47 -5.08
N LEU A 235 4.41 7.50 -3.74
CA LEU A 235 5.45 8.18 -2.99
C LEU A 235 6.82 7.75 -3.51
N GLN A 236 7.76 8.65 -3.75
CA GLN A 236 9.10 8.39 -4.33
C GLN A 236 10.22 8.78 -3.39
N SER A 237 10.08 9.92 -2.72
CA SER A 237 11.02 10.35 -1.70
C SER A 237 10.31 11.19 -0.65
N LEU A 238 10.95 11.33 0.50
CA LEU A 238 10.44 12.06 1.64
C LEU A 238 11.59 12.80 2.31
N THR A 239 11.41 14.09 2.59
CA THR A 239 12.31 14.88 3.41
C THR A 239 11.50 15.56 4.50
N LEU A 240 11.88 15.33 5.76
CA LEU A 240 11.20 15.84 6.95
C LEU A 240 12.21 16.46 7.90
N LEU A 241 11.87 17.59 8.48
CA LEU A 241 12.74 18.37 9.36
C LEU A 241 11.95 18.86 10.57
N SER A 242 12.58 18.82 11.75
CA SER A 242 12.03 19.44 12.95
C SER A 242 12.22 20.96 12.89
N GLY A 243 11.32 21.73 13.51
CA GLY A 243 11.40 23.20 13.46
C GLY A 243 12.63 23.82 14.16
N ASP A 244 13.42 23.02 14.89
CA ASP A 244 14.69 23.41 15.52
C ASP A 244 15.93 22.90 14.76
N ASP A 245 15.72 22.29 13.59
CA ASP A 245 16.75 21.69 12.73
C ASP A 245 17.63 20.63 13.43
N GLN A 246 17.19 20.11 14.57
CA GLN A 246 17.91 19.09 15.33
C GLN A 246 17.57 17.66 14.92
N PHE A 247 16.52 17.46 14.13
CA PHE A 247 16.10 16.14 13.69
C PHE A 247 15.63 16.16 12.24
N GLN A 248 16.23 15.33 11.41
CA GLN A 248 15.88 15.24 9.98
C GLN A 248 15.74 13.79 9.55
N ILE A 249 14.73 13.50 8.72
CA ILE A 249 14.57 12.23 8.01
C ILE A 249 14.62 12.51 6.52
N ARG A 250 15.46 11.79 5.78
CA ARG A 250 15.52 11.80 4.31
C ARG A 250 15.39 10.36 3.82
N CYS A 251 14.41 10.08 2.98
CA CYS A 251 14.16 8.76 2.40
C CYS A 251 14.05 8.88 0.87
N SER A 252 14.70 7.99 0.13
CA SER A 252 14.64 7.93 -1.34
C SER A 252 14.72 6.50 -1.87
#